data_AF-A0A9N9QNX9-F1
#
_entry.id   AF-A0A9N9QNX9-F1
#
_cell.length_a   1.000
_cell.length_b   1.000
_cell.length_c   1.000
_cell.angle_alpha   90.00
_cell.angle_beta   90.00
_cell.angle_gamma   90.00
#
_symmetry.space_group_name_H-M   'P 1'
#
loop_
_entity.id
_entity.type
_entity.pdbx_description
1 polymer ?
#
loop_
_entity_poly.entity_id
_entity_poly.type
_entity_poly.pdbx_seq_one_letter_code
_entity_poly.pdbx_strand_id
1 'polypeptide(L)'
;MGSGTSKTRTLTVENEDPTSVIKVSDDVAERLRGAVRASNQKIASSDIPPQVVQVPVYLHEPSLTSLQLRQQNIAELQKNDEYWHNRVEKIQDNHKKVKQAMDDEYKKALEEFKTGKATQSLREIPCLDSKKAVIDCYKSNAKEPMKCSKIVQAFQECVDHKRASLLAARTG
;
A
#
# COMPACT_ATOMS: atom_id res chain seq x y z
N MET A 1 -49.98 6.46 26.31
CA MET A 1 -48.76 7.29 26.50
C MET A 1 -47.55 6.37 26.40
N GLY A 2 -46.63 6.60 25.45
CA GLY A 2 -45.32 5.93 25.39
C GLY A 2 -44.97 5.25 24.06
N SER A 3 -44.79 6.02 22.97
CA SER A 3 -44.08 5.54 21.77
C SER A 3 -42.63 6.03 21.85
N GLY A 4 -41.71 5.12 22.19
CA GLY A 4 -40.27 5.37 22.16
C GLY A 4 -39.69 4.81 20.87
N THR A 5 -39.42 5.67 19.89
CA THR A 5 -38.73 5.28 18.65
C THR A 5 -37.25 5.07 18.95
N SER A 6 -36.79 3.82 18.88
CA SER A 6 -35.37 3.51 19.03
C SER A 6 -34.63 3.91 17.75
N LYS A 7 -33.78 4.94 17.83
CA LYS A 7 -32.85 5.34 16.75
C LYS A 7 -31.79 4.24 16.55
N THR A 8 -31.79 3.59 15.40
CA THR A 8 -30.70 2.69 14.99
C THR A 8 -29.45 3.52 14.76
N ARG A 9 -28.43 3.35 15.60
CA ARG A 9 -27.11 3.98 15.42
C ARG A 9 -26.32 3.20 14.37
N THR A 10 -26.01 3.84 13.26
CA THR A 10 -25.10 3.31 12.25
C THR A 10 -23.65 3.53 12.68
N LEU A 11 -22.91 2.44 12.90
CA LEU A 11 -21.47 2.46 13.17
C LEU A 11 -20.72 2.24 11.86
N THR A 12 -20.02 3.27 11.39
CA THR A 12 -19.06 3.17 10.29
C THR A 12 -17.71 2.80 10.88
N VAL A 13 -17.24 1.58 10.61
CA VAL A 13 -15.91 1.12 11.03
C VAL A 13 -14.97 1.29 9.84
N GLU A 14 -13.99 2.18 9.98
CA GLU A 14 -12.89 2.32 9.02
C GLU A 14 -11.92 1.16 9.23
N ASN A 15 -11.63 0.40 8.17
CA ASN A 15 -10.78 -0.77 8.23
C ASN A 15 -9.31 -0.35 8.01
N GLU A 16 -8.51 -0.33 9.08
CA GLU A 16 -7.10 0.13 9.10
C GLU A 16 -6.12 -0.86 8.43
N ASP A 17 -6.58 -2.02 7.93
CA ASP A 17 -5.72 -3.04 7.30
C ASP A 17 -5.51 -2.76 5.79
N PRO A 18 -4.26 -2.70 5.29
CA PRO A 18 -3.94 -2.38 3.88
C PRO A 18 -4.36 -3.45 2.88
N THR A 19 -4.84 -4.61 3.35
CA THR A 19 -5.25 -5.74 2.51
C THR A 19 -6.76 -5.79 2.26
N SER A 20 -7.54 -4.82 2.77
CA SER A 20 -9.02 -4.77 2.66
C SER A 20 -9.77 -6.02 3.11
N VAL A 21 -9.13 -6.92 3.88
CA VAL A 21 -9.76 -8.12 4.43
C VAL A 21 -10.31 -7.78 5.81
N ILE A 22 -11.61 -8.05 6.03
CA ILE A 22 -12.26 -7.83 7.33
C ILE A 22 -11.87 -9.01 8.24
N LYS A 23 -11.07 -8.75 9.27
CA LYS A 23 -10.70 -9.77 10.26
C LYS A 23 -11.84 -9.95 11.26
N VAL A 24 -12.34 -11.17 11.37
CA VAL A 24 -13.37 -11.55 12.35
C VAL A 24 -12.71 -12.46 13.38
N SER A 25 -13.01 -12.26 14.67
CA SER A 25 -12.47 -13.09 15.76
C SER A 25 -12.97 -14.54 15.67
N ASP A 26 -12.13 -15.49 16.09
CA ASP A 26 -12.41 -16.93 15.99
C ASP A 26 -13.70 -17.36 16.71
N ASP A 27 -14.02 -16.72 17.84
CA ASP A 27 -15.22 -16.97 18.63
C ASP A 27 -16.52 -16.58 17.87
N VAL A 28 -16.46 -15.50 17.09
CA VAL A 28 -17.57 -15.07 16.21
C VAL A 28 -17.73 -16.05 15.05
N ALA A 29 -16.61 -16.51 14.48
CA ALA A 29 -16.64 -17.50 13.42
C ALA A 29 -17.23 -18.84 13.92
N GLU A 30 -16.96 -19.23 15.17
CA GLU A 30 -17.49 -20.45 15.78
C GLU A 30 -19.00 -20.36 16.05
N ARG A 31 -19.49 -19.21 16.52
CA ARG A 31 -20.94 -18.96 16.67
C ARG A 31 -21.69 -19.05 15.34
N LEU A 32 -21.12 -18.50 14.26
CA LEU A 32 -21.73 -18.58 12.93
C LEU A 32 -21.81 -20.03 12.43
N ARG A 33 -20.82 -20.86 12.75
CA ARG A 33 -20.84 -22.30 12.42
C ARG A 33 -21.84 -23.08 13.29
N GLY A 34 -21.98 -22.72 14.57
CA GLY A 34 -22.88 -23.38 15.53
C GLY A 34 -24.37 -23.08 15.32
N ALA A 35 -24.72 -21.87 14.87
CA ALA A 35 -26.11 -21.47 14.62
C ALA A 35 -26.80 -22.31 13.51
N VAL A 36 -26.04 -22.91 12.60
CA VAL A 36 -26.55 -23.77 11.52
C VAL A 36 -27.00 -25.16 12.04
N ARG A 37 -26.57 -25.57 13.25
CA ARG A 37 -26.82 -26.93 13.78
C ARG A 37 -28.01 -27.04 14.74
N ALA A 38 -28.61 -25.92 15.17
CA ALA A 38 -29.65 -25.93 16.22
C ALA A 38 -31.10 -26.07 15.71
N SER A 39 -31.35 -26.17 14.39
CA SER A 39 -32.71 -26.14 13.84
C SER A 39 -33.41 -27.50 13.73
N ASN A 40 -32.82 -28.59 14.20
CA ASN A 40 -33.41 -29.92 14.11
C ASN A 40 -33.31 -30.66 15.44
N GLN A 41 -34.30 -30.47 16.33
CA GLN A 41 -34.81 -31.55 17.18
C GLN A 41 -35.98 -31.15 18.10
N LYS A 42 -36.95 -32.09 18.15
CA LYS A 42 -38.13 -32.26 19.04
C LYS A 42 -39.39 -31.55 18.52
N ILE A 43 -40.48 -32.27 18.25
CA ILE A 43 -41.44 -32.74 19.26
C ILE A 43 -42.00 -34.14 18.92
N ALA A 44 -42.04 -35.01 19.94
CA ALA A 44 -42.76 -36.28 19.96
C ALA A 44 -44.17 -36.10 20.56
N SER A 45 -45.10 -36.93 20.09
CA SER A 45 -46.56 -36.87 20.26
C SER A 45 -47.08 -37.08 21.69
N SER A 46 -48.15 -36.36 22.07
CA SER A 46 -49.18 -36.81 23.03
C SER A 46 -50.52 -36.09 22.79
N ASP A 47 -51.62 -36.85 22.86
CA ASP A 47 -53.01 -36.55 22.51
C ASP A 47 -53.71 -35.45 23.32
N ILE A 48 -54.41 -34.51 22.65
CA ILE A 48 -55.54 -33.69 23.17
C ILE A 48 -56.49 -33.31 21.99
N PRO A 49 -57.85 -33.37 22.13
CA PRO A 49 -58.83 -33.08 21.05
C PRO A 49 -58.84 -31.61 20.56
N PRO A 50 -59.36 -31.33 19.34
CA PRO A 50 -59.09 -30.08 18.63
C PRO A 50 -59.93 -28.91 19.17
N GLN A 51 -59.28 -27.96 19.82
CA GLN A 51 -59.81 -26.60 20.00
C GLN A 51 -59.51 -25.81 18.71
N VAL A 52 -60.57 -25.25 18.10
CA VAL A 52 -60.48 -24.47 16.86
C VAL A 52 -59.82 -23.13 17.17
N VAL A 53 -58.49 -23.07 17.08
CA VAL A 53 -57.74 -21.81 17.10
C VAL A 53 -57.80 -21.23 15.69
N GLN A 54 -58.52 -20.13 15.51
CA GLN A 54 -58.48 -19.37 14.26
C GLN A 54 -57.08 -18.76 14.11
N VAL A 55 -56.28 -19.32 13.23
CA VAL A 55 -54.96 -18.78 12.85
C VAL A 55 -55.20 -17.69 11.79
N PRO A 56 -54.67 -16.47 11.96
CA PRO A 56 -54.75 -15.47 10.89
C PRO A 56 -54.01 -16.00 9.67
N VAL A 57 -54.70 -16.06 8.53
CA VAL A 57 -54.11 -16.40 7.23
C VAL A 57 -53.13 -15.29 6.89
N TYR A 58 -51.85 -15.52 7.16
CA TYR A 58 -50.77 -14.72 6.58
C TYR A 58 -50.78 -15.01 5.08
N LEU A 59 -51.15 -14.00 4.30
CA LEU A 59 -50.97 -14.01 2.86
C LEU A 59 -49.46 -14.07 2.60
N HIS A 60 -48.97 -15.26 2.27
CA HIS A 60 -47.56 -15.47 1.96
C HIS A 60 -47.28 -14.79 0.62
N GLU A 61 -46.68 -13.59 0.65
CA GLU A 61 -46.00 -13.03 -0.51
C GLU A 61 -45.07 -14.12 -1.06
N PRO A 62 -45.03 -14.38 -2.38
CA PRO A 62 -44.23 -15.46 -2.92
C PRO A 62 -42.75 -15.20 -2.63
N SER A 63 -42.26 -15.79 -1.55
CA SER A 63 -40.84 -15.82 -1.21
C SER A 63 -40.13 -16.54 -2.34
N LEU A 64 -39.20 -15.86 -3.01
CA LEU A 64 -38.38 -16.39 -4.10
C LEU A 64 -38.01 -17.85 -3.83
N THR A 65 -38.26 -18.72 -4.82
CA THR A 65 -37.96 -20.14 -4.68
C THR A 65 -36.47 -20.32 -4.40
N SER A 66 -36.12 -21.22 -3.48
CA SER A 66 -34.72 -21.51 -3.12
C SER A 66 -33.79 -21.77 -4.32
N LEU A 67 -34.33 -22.32 -5.41
CA LEU A 67 -33.63 -22.51 -6.69
C LEU A 67 -33.28 -21.17 -7.37
N GLN A 68 -34.21 -20.22 -7.43
CA GLN A 68 -33.99 -18.91 -8.03
C GLN A 68 -32.93 -18.13 -7.27
N LEU A 69 -33.00 -18.16 -5.94
CA LEU A 69 -31.97 -17.56 -5.08
C LEU A 69 -30.59 -18.18 -5.35
N ARG A 70 -30.51 -19.50 -5.46
CA ARG A 70 -29.24 -20.19 -5.79
C ARG A 70 -28.69 -19.77 -7.14
N GLN A 71 -29.54 -19.63 -8.15
CA GLN A 71 -29.11 -19.21 -9.49
C GLN A 71 -28.59 -17.77 -9.51
N GLN A 72 -29.26 -16.86 -8.78
CA GLN A 72 -28.80 -15.48 -8.62
C GLN A 72 -27.44 -15.43 -7.91
N ASN A 73 -27.27 -16.18 -6.82
CA ASN A 73 -25.99 -16.26 -6.11
C ASN A 73 -24.86 -16.78 -7.01
N ILE A 74 -25.11 -17.81 -7.84
CA ILE A 74 -24.10 -18.32 -8.78
C ILE A 74 -23.72 -17.24 -9.80
N ALA A 75 -24.70 -16.52 -10.35
CA ALA A 75 -24.44 -15.45 -11.31
C ALA A 75 -23.65 -14.28 -10.70
N GLU A 76 -23.91 -13.95 -9.43
CA GLU A 76 -23.16 -12.92 -8.70
C GLU A 76 -21.73 -13.35 -8.40
N LEU A 77 -21.53 -14.61 -7.99
CA LEU A 77 -20.19 -15.16 -7.77
C LEU A 77 -19.37 -15.14 -9.06
N GLN A 78 -19.96 -15.54 -10.19
CA GLN A 78 -19.27 -15.51 -11.50
C GLN A 78 -18.84 -14.09 -11.90
N LYS A 79 -19.70 -13.09 -11.69
CA LYS A 79 -19.34 -11.68 -11.95
C LYS A 79 -18.22 -11.20 -11.05
N ASN A 80 -18.21 -11.64 -9.79
CA ASN A 80 -17.19 -11.30 -8.83
C ASN A 80 -15.84 -11.92 -9.24
N ASP A 81 -15.83 -13.19 -9.61
CA ASP A 81 -14.65 -13.89 -10.10
C ASP A 81 -14.07 -13.19 -11.34
N GLU A 82 -14.91 -12.85 -12.32
CA GLU A 82 -14.50 -12.11 -13.51
C GLU A 82 -13.94 -10.72 -13.18
N TYR A 83 -14.58 -10.00 -12.26
CA TYR A 83 -14.09 -8.70 -11.79
C TYR A 83 -12.69 -8.80 -11.18
N TRP A 84 -12.47 -9.77 -10.28
CA TRP A 84 -11.16 -9.94 -9.64
C TRP A 84 -10.10 -10.43 -10.60
N HIS A 85 -10.44 -11.33 -11.53
CA HIS A 85 -9.53 -11.75 -12.59
C HIS A 85 -9.05 -10.56 -13.43
N ASN A 86 -9.98 -9.78 -13.96
CA ASN A 86 -9.66 -8.59 -14.76
C ASN A 86 -8.88 -7.54 -13.96
N ARG A 87 -9.18 -7.38 -12.68
CA ARG A 87 -8.47 -6.45 -11.80
C ARG A 87 -7.02 -6.89 -11.57
N VAL A 88 -6.79 -8.16 -11.28
CA VAL A 88 -5.44 -8.70 -11.08
C VAL A 88 -4.62 -8.61 -12.36
N GLU A 89 -5.21 -8.96 -13.51
CA GLU A 89 -4.55 -8.84 -14.81
C GLU A 89 -4.15 -7.39 -15.09
N LYS A 90 -5.06 -6.43 -14.89
CA LYS A 90 -4.76 -5.00 -15.07
C LYS A 90 -3.64 -4.51 -14.16
N ILE A 91 -3.60 -4.99 -12.92
CA ILE A 91 -2.52 -4.67 -11.98
C ILE A 91 -1.19 -5.24 -12.50
N GLN A 92 -1.15 -6.51 -12.89
CA GLN A 92 0.04 -7.16 -13.43
C GLN A 92 0.56 -6.44 -14.69
N ASP A 93 -0.34 -6.08 -15.60
CA ASP A 93 0.00 -5.32 -16.81
C ASP A 93 0.58 -3.95 -16.48
N ASN A 94 0.01 -3.24 -15.51
CA ASN A 94 0.55 -1.95 -15.07
C ASN A 94 1.94 -2.11 -14.45
N HIS A 95 2.14 -3.11 -13.60
CA HIS A 95 3.48 -3.41 -13.06
C HIS A 95 4.48 -3.74 -14.15
N LYS A 96 4.08 -4.51 -15.17
CA LYS A 96 4.92 -4.82 -16.32
C LYS A 96 5.31 -3.57 -17.10
N LYS A 97 4.37 -2.66 -17.37
CA LYS A 97 4.63 -1.38 -18.04
C LYS A 97 5.59 -0.49 -17.26
N VAL A 98 5.36 -0.33 -15.95
CA VAL A 98 6.24 0.47 -15.08
C VAL A 98 7.64 -0.13 -15.01
N LYS A 99 7.75 -1.46 -14.89
CA LYS A 99 9.03 -2.16 -14.91
C LYS A 99 9.78 -1.94 -16.22
N GLN A 100 9.11 -2.07 -17.35
CA GLN A 100 9.70 -1.84 -18.67
C GLN A 100 10.25 -0.40 -18.79
N ALA A 101 9.45 0.60 -18.43
CA ALA A 101 9.89 2.00 -18.46
C ALA A 101 11.12 2.25 -17.55
N MET A 102 11.12 1.66 -16.35
CA MET A 102 12.27 1.74 -15.43
C MET A 102 13.53 1.09 -16.00
N ASP A 103 13.40 -0.12 -16.56
CA ASP A 103 14.52 -0.85 -17.16
C ASP A 103 15.09 -0.11 -18.39
N ASP A 104 14.23 0.54 -19.16
CA ASP A 104 14.62 1.32 -20.34
C ASP A 104 15.36 2.61 -19.97
N GLU A 105 14.86 3.38 -18.99
CA GLU A 105 15.57 4.56 -18.48
C GLU A 105 16.90 4.19 -17.82
N TYR A 106 16.95 3.07 -17.10
CA TYR A 106 18.19 2.56 -16.52
C TYR A 106 19.22 2.21 -17.60
N LYS A 107 18.82 1.48 -18.65
CA LYS A 107 19.71 1.17 -19.78
C LYS A 107 20.15 2.42 -20.49
N LYS A 108 19.26 3.37 -20.72
CA LYS A 108 19.58 4.66 -21.34
C LYS A 108 20.62 5.42 -20.52
N ALA A 109 20.47 5.50 -19.19
CA ALA A 109 21.47 6.11 -18.31
C ALA A 109 22.82 5.40 -18.42
N LEU A 110 22.86 4.06 -18.45
CA LEU A 110 24.10 3.30 -18.65
C LEU A 110 24.74 3.60 -20.01
N GLU A 111 23.97 3.70 -21.08
CA GLU A 111 24.49 4.03 -22.40
C GLU A 111 24.98 5.49 -22.48
N GLU A 112 24.34 6.44 -21.78
CA GLU A 112 24.85 7.81 -21.62
C GLU A 112 26.21 7.83 -20.90
N PHE A 113 26.38 7.01 -19.85
CA PHE A 113 27.68 6.84 -19.18
C PHE A 113 28.74 6.21 -20.08
N LYS A 114 28.38 5.19 -20.89
CA LYS A 114 29.32 4.48 -21.77
C LYS A 114 29.73 5.27 -23.01
N THR A 115 28.77 5.95 -23.65
CA THR A 115 29.01 6.67 -24.92
C THR A 115 29.81 7.96 -24.73
N GLY A 116 30.17 8.30 -23.48
CA GLY A 116 31.09 9.41 -23.20
C GLY A 116 30.54 10.76 -23.65
N LYS A 117 29.21 10.89 -23.87
CA LYS A 117 28.56 12.19 -23.90
C LYS A 117 28.64 12.75 -22.50
N ALA A 118 29.77 13.39 -22.25
CA ALA A 118 30.07 14.23 -21.12
C ALA A 118 29.03 15.36 -21.06
N THR A 119 27.82 15.07 -20.58
CA THR A 119 26.83 16.09 -20.22
C THR A 119 27.35 17.00 -19.12
N GLN A 120 28.50 16.67 -18.54
CA GLN A 120 29.40 17.63 -17.96
C GLN A 120 30.77 17.30 -18.51
N SER A 121 31.35 18.21 -19.31
CA SER A 121 32.80 18.28 -19.43
C SER A 121 33.39 17.99 -18.06
N LEU A 122 34.41 17.13 -17.99
CA LEU A 122 35.19 16.87 -16.78
C LEU A 122 35.46 18.23 -16.13
N ARG A 123 34.60 18.65 -15.21
CA ARG A 123 34.70 19.96 -14.58
C ARG A 123 35.96 19.81 -13.79
N GLU A 124 36.98 20.52 -14.24
CA GLU A 124 38.29 20.55 -13.62
C GLU A 124 38.12 20.47 -12.11
N ILE A 125 38.68 19.42 -11.50
CA ILE A 125 38.41 19.09 -10.10
C ILE A 125 38.70 20.36 -9.30
N PRO A 126 37.72 20.93 -8.59
CA PRO A 126 37.94 22.17 -7.87
C PRO A 126 39.07 22.01 -6.87
N CYS A 127 39.96 23.01 -6.79
CA CYS A 127 40.93 23.14 -5.72
C CYS A 127 42.01 22.04 -5.70
N LEU A 128 42.45 21.56 -6.88
CA LEU A 128 43.50 20.54 -6.98
C LEU A 128 44.83 20.97 -6.34
N ASP A 129 45.23 22.23 -6.48
CA ASP A 129 46.53 22.68 -5.98
C ASP A 129 46.54 22.86 -4.46
N SER A 130 45.47 23.41 -3.90
CA SER A 130 45.32 23.48 -2.44
C SER A 130 45.13 22.09 -1.82
N LYS A 131 44.50 21.13 -2.52
CA LYS A 131 44.47 19.72 -2.10
C LYS A 131 45.87 19.12 -2.03
N LYS A 132 46.71 19.31 -3.05
CA LYS A 132 48.10 18.83 -3.05
C LYS A 132 48.87 19.45 -1.88
N ALA A 133 48.76 20.76 -1.67
CA ALA A 133 49.42 21.46 -0.57
C ALA A 133 49.04 20.92 0.81
N VAL A 134 47.76 20.60 1.04
CA VAL A 134 47.30 19.96 2.29
C VAL A 134 47.95 18.59 2.49
N ILE A 135 47.93 17.76 1.44
CA ILE A 135 48.52 16.41 1.48
C ILE A 135 50.01 16.48 1.76
N ASP A 136 50.72 17.37 1.07
CA ASP A 136 52.17 17.52 1.21
C ASP A 136 52.52 18.04 2.61
N CYS A 137 51.76 19.00 3.16
CA CYS A 137 51.99 19.47 4.52
C CYS A 137 51.84 18.36 5.57
N TYR A 138 50.80 17.53 5.47
CA TYR A 138 50.61 16.43 6.41
C TYR A 138 51.67 15.35 6.28
N LYS A 139 52.16 15.09 5.06
CA LYS A 139 53.31 14.19 4.84
C LYS A 139 54.58 14.72 5.50
N SER A 140 54.84 16.02 5.40
CA SER A 140 56.00 16.66 6.03
C SER A 140 55.88 16.81 7.56
N ASN A 141 54.65 16.88 8.09
CA ASN A 141 54.38 17.15 9.51
C ASN A 141 53.49 16.07 10.15
N ALA A 142 53.82 14.79 9.94
CA ALA A 142 52.98 13.67 10.37
C ALA A 142 52.66 13.63 11.88
N LYS A 143 53.58 14.11 12.74
CA LYS A 143 53.41 14.16 14.21
C LYS A 143 52.84 15.49 14.71
N GLU A 144 52.78 16.51 13.86
CA GLU A 144 52.38 17.87 14.23
C GLU A 144 51.39 18.46 13.22
N PRO A 145 50.19 17.85 13.07
CA PRO A 145 49.20 18.24 12.07
C PRO A 145 48.71 19.70 12.21
N MET A 146 48.79 20.27 13.41
CA MET A 146 48.38 21.65 13.69
C MET A 146 49.17 22.70 12.89
N LYS A 147 50.39 22.39 12.45
CA LYS A 147 51.18 23.25 11.56
C LYS A 147 50.54 23.44 10.19
N CYS A 148 49.69 22.51 9.75
CA CYS A 148 48.99 22.55 8.47
C CYS A 148 47.65 23.29 8.51
N SER A 149 47.22 23.80 9.67
CA SER A 149 45.93 24.48 9.88
C SER A 149 45.65 25.58 8.85
N LYS A 150 46.64 26.46 8.59
CA LYS A 150 46.50 27.54 7.59
C LYS A 150 46.32 27.03 6.15
N ILE A 151 46.97 25.91 5.81
CA ILE A 151 46.90 25.32 4.46
C ILE A 151 45.54 24.62 4.26
N VAL A 152 45.03 23.97 5.30
CA VAL A 152 43.70 23.38 5.30
C VAL A 152 42.62 24.46 5.18
N GLN A 153 42.79 25.59 5.87
CA GLN A 153 41.87 26.72 5.76
C GLN A 153 41.80 27.27 4.32
N ALA A 154 42.96 27.46 3.66
CA ALA A 154 42.99 27.90 2.27
C ALA A 154 42.33 26.89 1.30
N PHE A 155 42.46 25.58 1.55
CA PHE A 155 41.74 24.57 0.80
C PHE A 155 40.23 24.68 1.00
N GLN A 156 39.79 24.85 2.25
CA GLN A 156 38.38 25.00 2.60
C GLN A 156 37.76 26.23 1.93
N GLU A 157 38.42 27.39 1.99
CA GLU A 157 37.97 28.63 1.34
C GLU A 157 37.80 28.46 -0.18
N CYS A 158 38.72 27.76 -0.83
CA CYS A 158 38.60 27.45 -2.26
C CYS A 158 37.37 26.59 -2.56
N VAL A 159 37.14 25.53 -1.77
CA VAL A 159 36.00 24.61 -1.96
C VAL A 159 34.69 25.33 -1.71
N ASP A 160 34.61 26.13 -0.64
CA ASP A 160 33.42 26.89 -0.27
C ASP A 160 33.08 27.95 -1.32
N HIS A 161 34.08 28.67 -1.84
CA HIS A 161 33.89 29.61 -2.94
C HIS A 161 33.33 28.92 -4.19
N LYS A 162 33.92 27.79 -4.61
CA LYS A 162 33.45 27.07 -5.81
C LYS A 162 32.06 26.48 -5.61
N ARG A 163 31.74 25.98 -4.41
CA ARG A 163 30.38 25.53 -4.05
C ARG A 163 29.39 26.69 -4.15
N ALA A 164 29.71 27.85 -3.59
CA ALA A 164 28.87 29.04 -3.66
C ALA A 164 28.64 29.51 -5.11
N SER A 165 29.70 29.54 -5.94
CA SER A 165 29.57 29.89 -7.37
C SER A 165 28.66 28.94 -8.14
N LEU A 166 28.76 27.63 -7.87
CA LEU A 166 27.92 26.62 -8.53
C LEU A 166 26.44 26.72 -8.12
N LEU A 167 26.18 27.03 -6.85
CA LEU A 167 24.83 27.26 -6.35
C LEU A 167 24.22 28.54 -6.96
N ALA A 168 24.99 29.63 -7.01
CA ALA A 168 24.56 30.88 -7.63
C ALA A 168 24.23 30.72 -9.12
N ALA A 169 25.05 29.97 -9.86
CA ALA A 169 24.81 29.69 -11.29
C ALA A 169 23.60 28.79 -11.57
N ARG A 170 23.02 28.15 -10.54
CA ARG A 170 21.81 27.31 -10.67
C ARG A 170 20.53 28.09 -10.37
N THR A 171 20.61 29.16 -9.57
CA THR A 171 19.46 29.96 -9.15
C THR A 171 19.23 31.22 -9.99
N GLY A 172 20.17 31.56 -10.88
CA GLY A 172 20.08 32.69 -11.80
C GLY A 172 19.67 32.29 -13.21
#